data_AF-A0A3L6N7G5-F1
#
_entry.id   AF-A0A3L6N7G5-F1
#
_cell.length_a   1.000
_cell.length_b   1.000
_cell.length_c   1.000
_cell.angle_alpha   90.00
_cell.angle_beta   90.00
_cell.angle_gamma   90.00
#
_symmetry.space_group_name_H-M   'P 1'
#
loop_
_entity.id
_entity.type
_entity.pdbx_description
1 polymer ?
#
loop_
_entity_poly.entity_id
_entity_poly.type
_entity_poly.pdbx_seq_one_letter_code
_entity_poly.pdbx_strand_id
1 'polypeptide(L)'
;MKIQYLWVDAVCIIQSDKTLNAQQEDDVAMADWERESMRMASYYSNSLCRIAASNAKDSSEGILIERRAARYDFKKWYNPANKFLPSPFAFRQRFPSSLFERGWWLQEWILSPRILHWTANGLIWEWSNGFFWEG
;
A
#
# COMPACT_ATOMS: atom_id res chain seq x y z
N MET A 1 12.22 -5.51 17.11
CA MET A 1 10.80 -5.87 16.90
C MET A 1 10.74 -6.98 15.87
N LYS A 2 9.89 -8.01 16.04
CA LYS A 2 9.73 -9.10 15.06
C LYS A 2 8.30 -9.03 14.50
N ILE A 3 8.16 -8.90 13.18
CA ILE A 3 6.87 -8.88 12.48
C ILE A 3 6.71 -10.24 11.81
N GLN A 4 5.59 -10.93 12.06
CA GLN A 4 5.35 -12.31 11.60
C GLN A 4 4.17 -12.45 10.64
N TYR A 5 3.34 -11.41 10.54
CA TYR A 5 2.10 -11.44 9.76
C TYR A 5 2.16 -10.38 8.67
N LEU A 6 1.68 -10.78 7.49
CA LEU A 6 1.48 -9.93 6.34
C LEU A 6 0.05 -10.17 5.86
N TRP A 7 -0.69 -9.10 5.63
CA TRP A 7 -2.02 -9.15 5.07
C TRP A 7 -1.99 -8.60 3.64
N VAL A 8 -2.55 -9.36 2.70
CA VAL A 8 -2.69 -8.98 1.30
C VAL A 8 -4.09 -9.41 0.87
N ASP A 9 -4.89 -8.47 0.38
CA ASP A 9 -6.27 -8.71 -0.06
C ASP A 9 -6.39 -9.90 -1.02
N ALA A 10 -5.50 -10.00 -2.01
CA ALA A 10 -5.49 -11.08 -3.00
C ALA A 10 -5.23 -12.49 -2.42
N VAL A 11 -4.74 -12.60 -1.18
CA VAL A 11 -4.45 -13.89 -0.50
C VAL A 11 -5.37 -14.11 0.70
N CYS A 12 -5.78 -13.03 1.38
CA CYS A 12 -6.58 -13.09 2.59
C CYS A 12 -8.09 -12.99 2.35
N ILE A 13 -8.51 -12.63 1.13
CA ILE A 13 -9.91 -12.66 0.69
C ILE A 13 -10.03 -13.75 -0.38
N ILE A 14 -10.99 -14.65 -0.21
CA ILE A 14 -11.26 -15.72 -1.18
C ILE A 14 -11.70 -15.07 -2.49
N GLN A 15 -10.96 -15.35 -3.56
CA GLN A 15 -11.28 -14.90 -4.91
C GLN A 15 -12.14 -15.96 -5.59
N SER A 16 -13.08 -15.56 -6.45
CA SER A 16 -13.81 -16.53 -7.28
C SER A 16 -12.89 -17.14 -8.34
N ASP A 17 -12.91 -18.46 -8.46
CA ASP A 17 -12.23 -19.19 -9.53
C ASP A 17 -13.21 -19.41 -10.68
N LYS A 18 -12.81 -19.06 -11.90
CA LYS A 18 -13.66 -19.21 -13.10
C LYS A 18 -13.56 -20.61 -13.73
N THR A 19 -12.81 -21.53 -13.13
CA THR A 19 -12.42 -22.80 -13.77
C THR A 19 -13.13 -24.06 -13.26
N LEU A 20 -13.93 -23.99 -12.20
CA LEU A 20 -14.76 -25.10 -11.71
C LEU A 20 -16.21 -24.65 -11.51
N ASN A 21 -17.11 -25.60 -11.18
CA ASN A 21 -18.58 -25.44 -11.18
C ASN A 21 -19.04 -24.08 -10.60
N ALA A 22 -19.34 -23.15 -11.51
CA ALA A 22 -19.23 -21.71 -11.28
C ALA A 22 -20.15 -21.16 -10.19
N GLN A 23 -21.32 -21.76 -9.97
CA GLN A 23 -22.33 -21.14 -9.13
C GLN A 23 -22.03 -21.22 -7.62
N GLN A 24 -21.49 -22.34 -7.15
CA GLN A 24 -21.30 -22.56 -5.71
C GLN A 24 -19.99 -21.94 -5.19
N GLU A 25 -18.96 -21.86 -6.04
CA GLU A 25 -17.68 -21.21 -5.70
C GLU A 25 -17.81 -19.69 -5.66
N ASP A 26 -18.63 -19.12 -6.57
CA ASP A 26 -18.95 -17.69 -6.58
C ASP A 26 -19.66 -17.26 -5.28
N ASP A 27 -20.57 -18.07 -4.74
CA ASP A 27 -21.29 -17.76 -3.50
C ASP A 27 -20.34 -17.69 -2.28
N VAL A 28 -19.34 -18.58 -2.22
CA VAL A 28 -18.34 -18.60 -1.13
C VAL A 28 -17.42 -17.39 -1.21
N ALA A 29 -16.93 -17.06 -2.42
CA ALA A 29 -16.11 -15.89 -2.63
C ALA A 29 -16.87 -14.59 -2.32
N MET A 30 -18.14 -14.49 -2.73
CA MET A 30 -19.00 -13.34 -2.41
C MET A 30 -19.25 -13.21 -0.91
N ALA A 31 -19.56 -14.30 -0.21
CA ALA A 31 -19.77 -14.27 1.23
C ALA A 31 -18.51 -13.86 2.01
N ASP A 32 -17.32 -14.32 1.58
CA ASP A 32 -16.05 -13.92 2.19
C ASP A 32 -15.73 -12.46 1.87
N TRP A 33 -15.95 -12.01 0.64
CA TRP A 33 -15.78 -10.60 0.26
C TRP A 33 -16.68 -9.68 1.08
N GLU A 34 -17.95 -10.01 1.29
CA GLU A 34 -18.87 -9.23 2.13
C GLU A 34 -18.37 -9.13 3.58
N ARG A 35 -17.82 -10.22 4.12
CA ARG A 35 -17.26 -10.27 5.46
C ARG A 35 -15.98 -9.44 5.59
N GLU A 36 -15.06 -9.57 4.64
CA GLU A 36 -13.72 -8.99 4.71
C GLU A 36 -13.69 -7.52 4.25
N SER A 37 -14.50 -7.14 3.26
CA SER A 37 -14.64 -5.74 2.82
C SER A 37 -15.10 -4.83 3.96
N MET A 38 -16.03 -5.29 4.79
CA MET A 38 -16.50 -4.58 5.99
C MET A 38 -15.41 -4.40 7.06
N ARG A 39 -14.33 -5.21 7.01
CA ARG A 39 -13.20 -5.16 7.94
C ARG A 39 -11.99 -4.42 7.38
N MET A 40 -11.98 -4.03 6.11
CA MET A 40 -10.83 -3.34 5.51
C MET A 40 -10.37 -2.14 6.31
N ALA A 41 -11.31 -1.35 6.85
CA ALA A 41 -10.97 -0.20 7.66
C ALA A 41 -10.19 -0.58 8.93
N SER A 42 -10.57 -1.68 9.60
CA SER A 42 -9.86 -2.17 10.78
C SER A 42 -8.51 -2.79 10.44
N TYR A 43 -8.37 -3.44 9.27
CA TYR A 43 -7.09 -3.96 8.81
C TYR A 43 -6.05 -2.85 8.60
N TYR A 44 -6.42 -1.79 7.88
CA TYR A 44 -5.49 -0.69 7.63
C TYR A 44 -5.20 0.12 8.90
N SER A 45 -6.21 0.47 9.69
CA SER A 45 -6.04 1.27 10.92
C SER A 45 -5.25 0.60 12.03
N ASN A 46 -5.31 -0.73 12.13
CA ASN A 46 -4.53 -1.49 13.11
C ASN A 46 -3.24 -2.06 12.54
N SER A 47 -2.93 -1.80 11.25
CA SER A 47 -1.67 -2.22 10.66
C SER A 47 -0.50 -1.46 11.28
N LEU A 48 0.62 -2.16 11.47
CA LEU A 48 1.85 -1.52 11.92
C LEU A 48 2.41 -0.56 10.85
N CYS A 49 2.31 -1.01 9.61
CA CYS A 49 2.82 -0.35 8.41
C CYS A 49 2.19 -0.99 7.18
N ARG A 50 1.73 -0.17 6.25
CA ARG A 50 1.39 -0.58 4.89
C ARG A 50 2.62 -0.50 3.98
N ILE A 51 2.83 -1.49 3.12
CA ILE A 51 3.84 -1.43 2.06
C ILE A 51 3.12 -1.12 0.75
N ALA A 52 3.38 0.04 0.18
CA ALA A 52 2.83 0.50 -1.09
C ALA A 52 3.81 0.20 -2.22
N ALA A 53 3.41 -0.70 -3.12
CA ALA A 53 4.16 -1.13 -4.29
C ALA A 53 4.12 -0.07 -5.43
N SER A 54 4.52 1.18 -5.15
CA SER A 54 4.32 2.30 -6.07
C SER A 54 5.08 2.18 -7.41
N ASN A 55 6.11 1.33 -7.49
CA ASN A 55 6.82 1.05 -8.74
C ASN A 55 6.18 -0.07 -9.59
N ALA A 56 5.39 -0.95 -8.99
CA ALA A 56 4.82 -2.09 -9.68
C ALA A 56 3.51 -1.69 -10.36
N LYS A 57 3.32 -2.12 -11.61
CA LYS A 57 2.06 -1.89 -12.30
C LYS A 57 0.90 -2.64 -11.65
N ASP A 58 1.12 -3.91 -11.34
CA ASP A 58 0.19 -4.84 -10.74
C ASP A 58 0.93 -5.97 -10.00
N SER A 59 0.21 -6.98 -9.53
CA SER A 59 0.77 -8.10 -8.76
C SER A 59 1.63 -9.08 -9.56
N SER A 60 1.71 -8.94 -10.89
CA SER A 60 2.63 -9.73 -11.73
C SER A 60 4.07 -9.23 -11.65
N GLU A 61 4.28 -8.02 -11.13
CA GLU A 61 5.59 -7.40 -10.98
C GLU A 61 6.10 -7.47 -9.53
N GLY A 62 7.42 -7.64 -9.39
CA GLY A 62 8.08 -7.61 -8.10
C GLY A 62 8.29 -6.18 -7.58
N ILE A 63 8.20 -5.99 -6.26
CA ILE A 63 8.42 -4.68 -5.64
C ILE A 63 9.88 -4.43 -5.26
N LEU A 64 10.68 -5.50 -5.04
CA LEU A 64 12.05 -5.42 -4.52
C LEU A 64 13.07 -5.17 -5.63
N ILE A 65 12.89 -4.08 -6.37
CA ILE A 65 13.84 -3.64 -7.38
C ILE A 65 15.04 -2.94 -6.74
N GLU A 66 16.15 -2.88 -7.49
CA GLU A 66 17.32 -2.12 -7.07
C GLU A 66 16.97 -0.64 -6.86
N ARG A 67 17.20 -0.16 -5.63
CA ARG A 67 17.02 1.24 -5.26
C ARG A 67 18.31 2.00 -5.55
N ARG A 68 18.42 2.60 -6.74
CA ARG A 68 19.62 3.36 -7.15
C ARG A 68 19.97 4.48 -6.18
N ALA A 69 18.95 5.12 -5.58
CA ALA A 69 19.14 6.12 -4.54
C ALA A 69 19.89 5.53 -3.35
N ALA A 70 19.52 4.35 -2.85
CA ALA A 70 20.13 3.71 -1.67
C ALA A 70 21.66 3.52 -1.72
N ARG A 71 22.29 3.71 -2.89
CA ARG A 71 23.75 3.69 -3.08
C ARG A 71 24.45 4.93 -2.51
N TYR A 72 23.72 6.01 -2.23
CA TYR A 72 24.28 7.25 -1.68
C TYR A 72 23.97 7.37 -0.18
N ASP A 73 24.91 7.94 0.58
CA ASP A 73 24.77 8.14 2.02
C ASP A 73 23.93 9.42 2.25
N PHE A 74 22.69 9.26 2.72
CA PHE A 74 21.73 10.36 2.73
C PHE A 74 21.56 11.01 4.10
N LYS A 75 21.51 12.35 4.08
CA LYS A 75 21.04 13.13 5.22
C LYS A 75 19.53 12.99 5.30
N LYS A 76 19.02 12.65 6.49
CA LYS A 76 17.60 12.78 6.82
C LYS A 76 17.12 14.18 6.45
N TRP A 77 16.34 14.29 5.39
CA TRP A 77 15.65 15.54 5.10
C TRP A 77 14.42 15.61 6.00
N TYR A 78 14.54 16.38 7.07
CA TYR A 78 13.39 16.80 7.87
C TYR A 78 12.87 18.08 7.23
N ASN A 79 11.63 18.07 6.74
CA ASN A 79 10.99 19.30 6.27
C ASN A 79 10.88 20.27 7.46
N PRO A 80 11.63 21.39 7.51
CA PRO A 80 11.65 22.28 8.66
C PRO A 80 10.34 23.06 8.82
N ALA A 81 9.50 23.07 7.78
CA ALA A 81 8.36 23.97 7.69
C ALA A 81 7.05 23.41 8.28
N ASN A 82 7.05 22.21 8.87
CA ASN A 82 5.80 21.56 9.35
C ASN A 82 4.68 21.53 8.30
N LYS A 83 5.03 21.64 7.01
CA LYS A 83 4.03 21.56 5.94
C LYS A 83 3.58 20.10 5.93
N PHE A 84 2.32 19.93 6.31
CA PHE A 84 1.58 18.67 6.32
C PHE A 84 1.94 17.80 5.12
N LEU A 85 1.75 16.49 5.29
CA LEU A 85 1.76 15.54 4.19
C LEU A 85 1.00 16.13 3.00
N PRO A 86 1.55 16.06 1.77
CA PRO A 86 0.74 16.40 0.62
C PRO A 86 -0.53 15.56 0.71
N SER A 87 -1.69 16.17 0.52
CA SER A 87 -2.96 15.44 0.46
C SER A 87 -2.79 14.23 -0.49
N PRO A 88 -3.54 13.13 -0.32
CA PRO A 88 -3.41 11.97 -1.21
C PRO A 88 -3.43 12.36 -2.70
N PHE A 89 -4.20 13.41 -3.04
CA PHE A 89 -4.20 14.02 -4.36
C PHE A 89 -2.88 14.69 -4.75
N ALA A 90 -2.33 15.58 -3.92
CA ALA A 90 -1.05 16.23 -4.19
C ALA A 90 0.11 15.22 -4.26
N PHE A 91 0.08 14.17 -3.43
CA PHE A 91 1.07 13.11 -3.52
C PHE A 91 0.94 12.34 -4.83
N ARG A 92 -0.28 11.94 -5.22
CA ARG A 92 -0.52 11.25 -6.50
C ARG A 92 -0.01 12.07 -7.69
N GLN A 93 -0.19 13.38 -7.69
CA GLN A 93 0.36 14.24 -8.74
C GLN A 93 1.89 14.27 -8.75
N ARG A 94 2.52 14.25 -7.56
CA ARG A 94 3.98 14.29 -7.43
C ARG A 94 4.65 12.96 -7.78
N PHE A 95 4.02 11.85 -7.42
CA PHE A 95 4.53 10.49 -7.57
C PHE A 95 3.49 9.63 -8.29
N PRO A 96 3.28 9.82 -9.61
CA PRO A 96 2.29 9.05 -10.34
C PRO A 96 2.61 7.55 -10.28
N SER A 97 1.58 6.73 -10.01
CA SER A 97 1.66 5.29 -9.90
C SER A 97 0.30 4.67 -10.21
N SER A 98 0.28 3.51 -10.88
CA SER A 98 -0.94 2.72 -11.11
C SER A 98 -1.63 2.31 -9.81
N LEU A 99 -0.87 2.20 -8.71
CA LEU A 99 -1.39 1.91 -7.38
C LEU A 99 -2.48 2.91 -6.95
N PHE A 100 -2.38 4.16 -7.40
CA PHE A 100 -3.24 5.27 -6.98
C PHE A 100 -4.51 5.41 -7.84
N GLU A 101 -4.64 4.53 -8.83
CA GLU A 101 -5.83 4.41 -9.70
C GLU A 101 -6.80 3.34 -9.20
N ARG A 102 -6.39 2.54 -8.21
CA ARG A 102 -7.22 1.49 -7.62
C ARG A 102 -8.37 2.08 -6.81
N GLY A 103 -9.53 1.42 -6.86
CA GLY A 103 -10.74 1.89 -6.15
C GLY A 103 -10.55 2.03 -4.63
N TRP A 104 -9.78 1.13 -4.03
CA TRP A 104 -9.55 1.12 -2.58
C TRP A 104 -8.45 2.07 -2.10
N TRP A 105 -7.62 2.59 -3.00
CA TRP A 105 -6.33 3.20 -2.65
C TRP A 105 -6.42 4.28 -1.57
N LEU A 106 -7.50 5.08 -1.58
CA LEU A 106 -7.69 6.21 -0.69
C LEU A 106 -7.94 5.72 0.75
N GLN A 107 -8.72 4.64 0.89
CA GLN A 107 -8.95 4.01 2.18
C GLN A 107 -7.67 3.38 2.71
N GLU A 108 -6.92 2.69 1.84
CA GLU A 108 -5.63 2.12 2.20
C GLU A 108 -4.62 3.19 2.64
N TRP A 109 -4.71 4.40 2.09
CA TRP A 109 -3.88 5.52 2.51
C TRP A 109 -4.35 6.07 3.85
N ILE A 110 -5.54 6.66 3.88
CA ILE A 110 -5.98 7.51 4.99
C ILE A 110 -6.04 6.74 6.31
N LEU A 111 -6.34 5.44 6.25
CA LEU A 111 -6.50 4.61 7.43
C LEU A 111 -5.16 4.05 7.94
N SER A 112 -4.14 3.95 7.10
CA SER A 112 -2.86 3.36 7.51
C SER A 112 -2.09 4.33 8.42
N PRO A 113 -1.66 3.94 9.63
CA PRO A 113 -0.88 4.80 10.52
C PRO A 113 0.48 5.19 9.93
N ARG A 114 1.06 4.30 9.12
CA ARG A 114 2.34 4.45 8.45
C ARG A 114 2.33 3.78 7.09
N ILE A 115 2.98 4.38 6.11
CA ILE A 115 3.04 3.86 4.74
C ILE A 115 4.48 3.91 4.25
N LEU A 116 4.97 2.77 3.77
CA LEU A 116 6.23 2.66 3.05
C LEU A 116 5.95 2.57 1.56
N HIS A 117 6.20 3.65 0.83
CA HIS A 117 6.14 3.64 -0.63
C HIS A 117 7.45 3.14 -1.20
N TRP A 118 7.37 2.04 -1.94
CA TRP A 118 8.46 1.54 -2.75
C TRP A 118 8.34 2.11 -4.16
N THR A 119 9.13 3.15 -4.47
CA THR A 119 9.06 3.86 -5.76
C THR A 119 10.28 3.53 -6.63
N ALA A 120 10.25 3.91 -7.91
CA ALA A 120 11.39 3.79 -8.83
C ALA A 120 12.63 4.57 -8.34
N ASN A 121 12.40 5.66 -7.60
CA ASN A 121 13.43 6.62 -7.22
C ASN A 121 13.93 6.45 -5.78
N GLY A 122 13.43 5.46 -5.04
CA GLY A 122 13.76 5.24 -3.62
C GLY A 122 12.53 4.97 -2.75
N LEU A 123 12.75 4.90 -1.45
CA LEU A 123 11.69 4.75 -0.45
C LEU A 123 11.12 6.11 0.00
N ILE A 124 9.80 6.14 0.20
CA ILE A 124 9.12 7.21 0.93
C ILE A 124 8.47 6.57 2.15
N TRP A 125 8.84 7.02 3.35
CA TRP A 125 8.26 6.56 4.60
C TRP A 125 7.39 7.66 5.18
N GLU A 126 6.10 7.40 5.28
CA GLU A 126 5.08 8.33 5.77
C GLU A 126 4.50 7.86 7.10
N TRP A 127 4.20 8.81 7.99
CA TRP A 127 3.41 8.62 9.21
C TRP A 127 2.59 9.88 9.52
N SER A 128 1.70 9.82 10.50
CA SER A 128 0.75 10.89 10.84
C SER A 128 1.33 12.31 10.93
N ASN A 129 2.58 12.46 11.33
CA ASN A 129 3.21 13.75 11.62
C ASN A 129 4.42 14.04 10.72
N GLY A 130 4.63 13.28 9.65
CA GLY A 130 5.76 13.55 8.77
C GLY A 130 6.02 12.46 7.74
N PHE A 131 7.03 12.73 6.93
CA PHE A 131 7.55 11.75 6.00
C PHE A 131 9.07 11.84 5.94
N PHE A 132 9.67 10.76 5.50
CA PHE A 132 11.08 10.63 5.17
C PHE A 132 11.17 10.17 3.71
N TRP A 133 12.10 10.75 2.97
CA TRP A 133 12.38 10.35 1.60
C TRP A 133 13.83 9.91 1.49
N GLU A 134 14.03 8.79 0.82
CA GLU A 134 15.34 8.32 0.40
C GLU A 134 15.73 9.00 -0.92
N GLY A 135 16.62 9.98 -0.84
CA GLY A 135 17.14 10.76 -1.98
C GLY A 135 17.87 12.02 -1.55
#